data_AF-A0A263D0W4-F1
#
_entry.id   AF-A0A263D0W4-F1
#
_cell.length_a   1.000
_cell.length_b   1.000
_cell.length_c   1.000
_cell.angle_alpha   90.00
_cell.angle_beta   90.00
_cell.angle_gamma   90.00
#
_symmetry.space_group_name_H-M   'P 1'
#
loop_
_entity.id
_entity.type
_entity.pdbx_description
1 polymer ?
#
loop_
_entity_poly.entity_id
_entity_poly.type
_entity_poly.pdbx_seq_one_letter_code
_entity_poly.pdbx_strand_id
1 'polypeptide(L)'
;MATHDRSQAPGKRNRTATILFASALAAAALATTSQTAAADGDGGTYTRGPAGKDPAAIQLERENAAVAAGPLSFGAEPLQAVEAAAAKAAPAAGCPVTAAEATALTLAPTWPEVASGSTEPPSPMTLSRFDNQASLYDPEGRPGLFFNPGIGMWQLDSAGLGADNTAFSAIDAVTAADKMAPYIVNKYCAGINGGSAPAAARATAWRDWHACDEGACEDTYTRALAGVTPVAGVGRYGGAVPTTCTYKGAQYPCLFVDPAKAQGANWWAQPGGGRAPVPAPFHAFTYESGGTTFEVRYWLPEHSGAPTPVSVSRQFGTDARAELRWENAI
;
A
#
# COMPACT_ATOMS: atom_id res chain seq x y z
N MET A 1 57.08 -28.06 31.52
CA MET A 1 56.64 -28.70 32.78
C MET A 1 55.24 -28.19 33.06
N ALA A 2 54.14 -28.92 33.00
CA ALA A 2 53.91 -30.36 33.04
C ALA A 2 52.77 -30.78 32.08
N THR A 3 52.83 -32.05 31.72
CA THR A 3 51.99 -32.85 30.81
C THR A 3 50.90 -33.62 31.57
N HIS A 4 49.73 -33.81 30.96
CA HIS A 4 48.82 -34.99 31.01
C HIS A 4 47.59 -34.65 30.14
N ASP A 5 47.20 -35.29 29.03
CA ASP A 5 47.13 -36.68 28.51
C ASP A 5 45.81 -37.45 28.83
N ARG A 6 45.23 -38.01 27.75
CA ARG A 6 44.12 -38.99 27.58
C ARG A 6 42.68 -38.52 27.87
N SER A 7 41.63 -38.89 27.13
CA SER A 7 41.34 -40.15 26.43
C SER A 7 40.21 -40.00 25.39
N GLN A 8 40.26 -40.84 24.35
CA GLN A 8 39.34 -40.99 23.21
C GLN A 8 38.09 -41.88 23.45
N ALA A 9 37.01 -41.52 22.72
CA ALA A 9 36.12 -42.39 21.88
C ALA A 9 35.03 -43.30 22.50
N PRO A 10 34.17 -44.00 21.71
CA PRO A 10 33.33 -43.65 20.52
C PRO A 10 31.87 -44.19 20.61
N GLY A 11 30.98 -43.87 19.65
CA GLY A 11 29.75 -44.65 19.38
C GLY A 11 28.78 -44.01 18.38
N LYS A 12 28.80 -44.34 17.07
CA LYS A 12 28.07 -45.42 16.36
C LYS A 12 26.55 -45.50 16.62
N ARG A 13 25.73 -45.07 15.64
CA ARG A 13 24.98 -45.93 14.66
C ARG A 13 23.63 -45.32 14.21
N ASN A 14 23.50 -45.26 12.89
CA ASN A 14 22.32 -45.36 12.01
C ASN A 14 20.97 -45.70 12.65
N ARG A 15 19.91 -45.03 12.16
CA ARG A 15 18.70 -45.71 11.69
C ARG A 15 17.90 -44.84 10.71
N THR A 16 18.00 -45.23 9.45
CA THR A 16 17.03 -45.02 8.38
C THR A 16 15.67 -45.56 8.81
N ALA A 17 14.60 -44.79 8.62
CA ALA A 17 13.24 -45.29 8.62
C ALA A 17 12.45 -44.55 7.53
N THR A 18 12.44 -45.16 6.35
CA THR A 18 11.52 -44.88 5.25
C THR A 18 10.11 -45.25 5.70
N ILE A 19 9.18 -44.30 5.70
CA ILE A 19 7.75 -44.60 5.84
C ILE A 19 7.07 -44.16 4.54
N LEU A 20 6.68 -45.17 3.77
CA LEU A 20 5.68 -45.13 2.70
C LEU A 20 4.30 -44.95 3.34
N PHE A 21 3.55 -43.91 2.94
CA PHE A 21 2.10 -43.92 3.09
C PHE A 21 1.40 -43.58 1.78
N ALA A 22 0.76 -44.64 1.29
CA ALA A 22 -0.46 -44.76 0.50
C ALA A 22 -1.12 -43.50 -0.08
N SER A 23 -1.28 -43.59 -1.39
CA SER A 23 -2.18 -42.86 -2.28
C SER A 23 -3.63 -42.83 -1.79
N ALA A 24 -4.23 -41.65 -1.81
CA ALA A 24 -5.67 -41.47 -1.94
C ALA A 24 -5.92 -40.57 -3.17
N LEU A 25 -6.33 -41.19 -4.28
CA LEU A 25 -6.88 -40.47 -5.43
C LEU A 25 -8.29 -39.99 -5.05
N ALA A 26 -8.45 -38.68 -4.86
CA ALA A 26 -9.74 -38.03 -4.94
C ALA A 26 -9.92 -37.50 -6.38
N ALA A 27 -10.76 -38.17 -7.16
CA ALA A 27 -11.19 -37.68 -8.47
C ALA A 27 -12.19 -36.54 -8.26
N ALA A 28 -11.73 -35.29 -8.37
CA ALA A 28 -12.61 -34.13 -8.48
C ALA A 28 -13.00 -33.95 -9.96
N ALA A 29 -14.30 -34.09 -10.25
CA ALA A 29 -14.86 -33.76 -11.55
C ALA A 29 -14.81 -32.24 -11.76
N LEU A 30 -13.90 -31.77 -12.61
CA LEU A 30 -13.87 -30.41 -13.12
C LEU A 30 -14.93 -30.29 -14.22
N ALA A 31 -16.08 -29.69 -13.88
CA ALA A 31 -17.00 -29.17 -14.87
C ALA A 31 -16.37 -27.91 -15.50
N THR A 32 -15.69 -28.08 -16.64
CA THR A 32 -15.26 -26.95 -17.47
C THR A 32 -16.46 -26.43 -18.25
N THR A 33 -17.19 -25.47 -17.67
CA THR A 33 -18.05 -24.59 -18.47
C THR A 33 -17.17 -23.56 -19.15
N SER A 34 -16.79 -23.84 -20.39
CA SER A 34 -16.18 -22.86 -21.29
C SER A 34 -17.24 -21.82 -21.63
N GLN A 35 -17.25 -20.68 -20.94
CA GLN A 35 -18.01 -19.51 -21.39
C GLN A 35 -17.28 -18.88 -22.57
N THR A 36 -17.77 -19.17 -23.78
CA THR A 36 -17.53 -18.34 -24.95
C THR A 36 -18.32 -17.04 -24.79
N ALA A 37 -17.64 -15.95 -24.47
CA ALA A 37 -18.19 -14.60 -24.58
C ALA A 37 -17.76 -14.00 -25.92
N ALA A 38 -18.76 -13.68 -26.74
CA ALA A 38 -18.62 -12.97 -27.99
C ALA A 38 -18.19 -11.52 -27.73
N ALA A 39 -17.33 -11.01 -28.61
CA ALA A 39 -16.97 -9.61 -28.69
C ALA A 39 -18.09 -8.78 -29.34
N ASP A 40 -18.37 -7.59 -28.82
CA ASP A 40 -18.49 -6.35 -29.62
C ASP A 40 -18.69 -5.10 -28.74
N GLY A 41 -17.90 -4.06 -29.07
CA GLY A 41 -18.23 -2.63 -29.06
C GLY A 41 -18.85 -1.95 -27.83
N ASP A 42 -18.04 -1.15 -27.14
CA ASP A 42 -18.40 -0.06 -26.21
C ASP A 42 -19.12 -0.46 -24.91
N GLY A 43 -18.36 -0.54 -23.81
CA GLY A 43 -18.90 -0.70 -22.46
C GLY A 43 -18.08 -1.68 -21.63
N GLY A 44 -17.04 -1.19 -20.96
CA GLY A 44 -16.41 -1.96 -19.88
C GLY A 44 -17.46 -2.41 -18.85
N THR A 45 -17.33 -3.63 -18.34
CA THR A 45 -18.28 -4.16 -17.36
C THR A 45 -17.98 -3.58 -15.99
N TYR A 46 -19.02 -3.08 -15.33
CA TYR A 46 -18.92 -2.66 -13.93
C TYR A 46 -19.06 -3.89 -13.02
N THR A 47 -18.01 -4.20 -12.27
CA THR A 47 -18.03 -5.28 -11.27
C THR A 47 -18.42 -4.73 -9.91
N ARG A 48 -19.68 -4.92 -9.51
CA ARG A 48 -20.16 -4.55 -8.16
C ARG A 48 -19.78 -5.63 -7.15
N GLY A 49 -18.91 -5.28 -6.20
CA GLY A 49 -18.57 -6.12 -5.05
C GLY A 49 -19.32 -5.72 -3.77
N PRO A 50 -19.21 -6.50 -2.69
CA PRO A 50 -19.62 -6.05 -1.36
C PRO A 50 -18.80 -4.83 -0.96
N ALA A 51 -19.47 -3.76 -0.52
CA ALA A 51 -18.83 -2.53 -0.11
C ALA A 51 -18.04 -2.70 1.19
N GLY A 52 -16.93 -1.96 1.32
CA GLY A 52 -16.12 -1.92 2.54
C GLY A 52 -15.05 -3.01 2.66
N LYS A 53 -14.21 -2.83 3.67
CA LYS A 53 -13.04 -3.68 3.93
C LYS A 53 -13.44 -4.97 4.62
N ASP A 54 -12.81 -6.07 4.23
CA ASP A 54 -12.99 -7.38 4.87
C ASP A 54 -12.50 -7.32 6.34
N PRO A 55 -13.30 -7.73 7.34
CA PRO A 55 -12.86 -7.79 8.73
C PRO A 55 -11.55 -8.60 8.94
N ALA A 56 -11.32 -9.65 8.16
CA ALA A 56 -10.07 -10.40 8.24
C ALA A 56 -8.86 -9.59 7.73
N ALA A 57 -9.06 -8.66 6.78
CA ALA A 57 -8.03 -7.74 6.34
C ALA A 57 -7.65 -6.76 7.46
N ILE A 58 -8.67 -6.20 8.15
CA ILE A 58 -8.46 -5.29 9.28
C ILE A 58 -7.70 -5.97 10.41
N GLN A 59 -8.07 -7.22 10.75
CA GLN A 59 -7.37 -7.97 11.79
C GLN A 59 -5.90 -8.20 11.44
N LEU A 60 -5.62 -8.57 10.18
CA LEU A 60 -4.24 -8.80 9.72
C LEU A 60 -3.41 -7.50 9.73
N GLU A 61 -4.01 -6.35 9.46
CA GLU A 61 -3.31 -5.05 9.57
C GLU A 61 -2.86 -4.77 11.01
N ARG A 62 -3.74 -5.01 11.99
CA ARG A 62 -3.41 -4.85 13.41
C ARG A 62 -2.30 -5.80 13.85
N GLU A 63 -2.35 -7.04 13.39
CA GLU A 63 -1.32 -8.05 13.71
C GLU A 63 0.06 -7.67 13.17
N ASN A 64 0.13 -6.90 12.07
CA ASN A 64 1.38 -6.44 11.46
C ASN A 64 1.78 -5.01 11.86
N ALA A 65 1.00 -4.33 12.72
CA ALA A 65 1.21 -2.94 13.09
C ALA A 65 2.41 -2.72 14.03
N ALA A 66 2.81 -3.74 14.78
CA ALA A 66 3.86 -3.62 15.79
C ALA A 66 5.23 -3.31 15.17
N VAL A 67 5.69 -2.07 15.29
CA VAL A 67 6.98 -1.63 14.75
C VAL A 67 8.11 -2.04 15.69
N ALA A 68 9.07 -2.81 15.16
CA ALA A 68 10.25 -3.24 15.90
C ALA A 68 10.95 -2.06 16.59
N ALA A 69 11.44 -2.30 17.80
CA ALA A 69 12.17 -1.29 18.58
C ALA A 69 13.48 -0.89 17.86
N GLY A 70 13.86 0.38 17.99
CA GLY A 70 15.08 0.91 17.38
C GLY A 70 14.89 2.32 16.79
N PRO A 71 15.96 2.90 16.20
CA PRO A 71 15.84 4.17 15.48
C PRO A 71 14.91 4.00 14.27
N LEU A 72 14.07 5.00 14.03
CA LEU A 72 13.26 5.06 12.82
C LEU A 72 14.10 5.60 11.66
N SER A 73 13.88 5.04 10.48
CA SER A 73 14.48 5.52 9.24
C SER A 73 13.38 5.92 8.24
N PHE A 74 13.67 6.90 7.40
CA PHE A 74 12.74 7.39 6.38
C PHE A 74 13.51 7.87 5.15
N GLY A 75 12.90 7.78 3.97
CA GLY A 75 13.53 8.26 2.74
C GLY A 75 13.85 9.75 2.85
N ALA A 76 15.05 10.18 2.47
CA ALA A 76 15.48 11.56 2.65
C ALA A 76 14.57 12.56 1.90
N GLU A 77 14.22 12.27 0.63
CA GLU A 77 13.29 13.10 -0.15
C GLU A 77 11.85 13.08 0.42
N PRO A 78 11.26 11.90 0.71
CA PRO A 78 9.98 11.84 1.41
C PRO A 78 9.96 12.56 2.78
N LEU A 79 11.04 12.46 3.57
CA LEU A 79 11.12 13.13 4.88
C LEU A 79 11.07 14.64 4.71
N GLN A 80 11.87 15.17 3.77
CA GLN A 80 11.87 16.60 3.46
C GLN A 80 10.48 17.08 3.00
N ALA A 81 9.77 16.28 2.21
CA ALA A 81 8.40 16.60 1.79
C ALA A 81 7.44 16.70 2.99
N VAL A 82 7.53 15.76 3.93
CA VAL A 82 6.71 15.77 5.16
C VAL A 82 7.07 16.95 6.07
N GLU A 83 8.35 17.20 6.30
CA GLU A 83 8.82 18.35 7.09
C GLU A 83 8.34 19.68 6.49
N ALA A 84 8.43 19.84 5.17
CA ALA A 84 7.95 21.04 4.48
C ALA A 84 6.43 21.21 4.60
N ALA A 85 5.65 20.14 4.42
CA ALA A 85 4.20 20.19 4.56
C ALA A 85 3.78 20.45 6.02
N ALA A 86 4.44 19.83 6.99
CA ALA A 86 4.22 20.03 8.41
C ALA A 86 4.58 21.46 8.86
N ALA A 87 5.65 22.04 8.34
CA ALA A 87 6.04 23.43 8.61
C ALA A 87 5.01 24.44 8.09
N LYS A 88 4.28 24.12 7.00
CA LYS A 88 3.14 24.92 6.53
C LYS A 88 1.89 24.69 7.39
N ALA A 89 1.61 23.43 7.77
CA ALA A 89 0.40 23.05 8.50
C ALA A 89 0.39 23.57 9.94
N ALA A 90 1.53 23.51 10.64
CA ALA A 90 1.64 23.90 12.05
C ALA A 90 1.18 25.34 12.35
N PRO A 91 1.65 26.40 11.67
CA PRO A 91 1.18 27.76 11.92
C PRO A 91 -0.26 28.03 11.45
N ALA A 92 -0.78 27.21 10.55
CA ALA A 92 -2.18 27.30 10.10
C ALA A 92 -3.15 26.52 11.02
N ALA A 93 -2.61 25.77 11.99
CA ALA A 93 -3.40 24.93 12.88
C ALA A 93 -4.18 25.77 13.90
N GLY A 94 -5.37 25.28 14.27
CA GLY A 94 -6.22 25.93 15.27
C GLY A 94 -5.80 25.72 16.73
N CYS A 95 -4.62 25.15 16.98
CA CYS A 95 -4.09 24.90 18.33
C CYS A 95 -2.55 25.00 18.34
N PRO A 96 -1.91 25.14 19.52
CA PRO A 96 -0.45 25.13 19.61
C PRO A 96 0.12 23.77 19.18
N VAL A 97 0.89 23.76 18.09
CA VAL A 97 1.65 22.61 17.60
C VAL A 97 2.88 23.13 16.87
N THR A 98 4.04 22.56 17.15
CA THR A 98 5.30 22.91 16.48
C THR A 98 5.43 22.17 15.14
N ALA A 99 6.32 22.64 14.25
CA ALA A 99 6.61 21.93 13.00
C ALA A 99 7.18 20.52 13.24
N ALA A 100 7.98 20.33 14.30
CA ALA A 100 8.53 19.03 14.67
C ALA A 100 7.43 18.06 15.15
N GLU A 101 6.50 18.53 15.98
CA GLU A 101 5.34 17.74 16.40
C GLU A 101 4.43 17.42 15.20
N ALA A 102 4.15 18.40 14.33
CA ALA A 102 3.37 18.17 13.11
C ALA A 102 4.05 17.15 12.17
N THR A 103 5.38 17.18 12.07
CA THR A 103 6.16 16.19 11.30
C THR A 103 5.98 14.80 11.92
N ALA A 104 6.23 14.65 13.23
CA ALA A 104 6.08 13.37 13.92
C ALA A 104 4.64 12.82 13.86
N LEU A 105 3.63 13.68 14.03
CA LEU A 105 2.21 13.33 13.87
C LEU A 105 1.92 12.75 12.48
N THR A 106 2.49 13.37 11.45
CA THR A 106 2.26 12.99 10.05
C THR A 106 2.99 11.71 9.68
N LEU A 107 4.18 11.47 10.23
CA LEU A 107 4.96 10.27 9.97
C LEU A 107 4.44 9.04 10.73
N ALA A 108 3.88 9.21 11.93
CA ALA A 108 3.55 8.11 12.84
C ALA A 108 2.76 6.94 12.21
N PRO A 109 1.74 7.18 11.35
CA PRO A 109 0.98 6.07 10.73
C PRO A 109 1.79 5.24 9.73
N THR A 110 2.86 5.79 9.16
CA THR A 110 3.50 5.20 7.98
C THR A 110 4.24 3.89 8.29
N TRP A 111 4.91 3.75 9.44
CA TRP A 111 5.59 2.48 9.77
C TRP A 111 4.62 1.33 10.06
N PRO A 112 3.63 1.49 10.97
CA PRO A 112 2.65 0.44 11.24
C PRO A 112 1.88 0.06 9.97
N GLU A 113 1.54 1.05 9.14
CA GLU A 113 0.69 0.84 7.97
C GLU A 113 1.45 0.21 6.78
N VAL A 114 2.64 0.70 6.44
CA VAL A 114 3.31 0.32 5.18
C VAL A 114 4.69 -0.29 5.33
N ALA A 115 5.27 -0.30 6.53
CA ALA A 115 6.53 -1.01 6.78
C ALA A 115 6.30 -2.41 7.39
N SER A 116 5.05 -2.82 7.65
CA SER A 116 4.68 -4.13 8.21
C SER A 116 5.53 -4.50 9.43
N GLY A 117 5.58 -3.58 10.39
CA GLY A 117 6.34 -3.74 11.63
C GLY A 117 7.87 -3.59 11.51
N SER A 118 8.40 -3.30 10.32
CA SER A 118 9.83 -3.03 10.10
C SER A 118 10.22 -1.60 10.47
N THR A 119 11.50 -1.39 10.82
CA THR A 119 12.11 -0.05 10.95
C THR A 119 12.64 0.50 9.63
N GLU A 120 12.50 -0.24 8.54
CA GLU A 120 12.84 0.20 7.19
C GLU A 120 12.04 1.45 6.78
N PRO A 121 12.58 2.28 5.87
CA PRO A 121 11.87 3.45 5.37
C PRO A 121 10.56 3.03 4.68
N PRO A 122 9.41 3.60 5.07
CA PRO A 122 8.16 3.48 4.35
C PRO A 122 8.33 3.78 2.85
N SER A 123 7.80 2.90 1.99
CA SER A 123 7.88 3.11 0.55
C SER A 123 6.76 4.05 0.06
N PRO A 124 7.08 5.13 -0.68
CA PRO A 124 6.05 5.90 -1.37
C PRO A 124 5.25 5.10 -2.39
N MET A 125 5.79 3.99 -2.93
CA MET A 125 5.12 3.19 -3.94
C MET A 125 4.22 2.09 -3.36
N THR A 126 4.07 1.99 -2.02
CA THR A 126 3.29 0.90 -1.41
C THR A 126 1.88 0.80 -1.97
N LEU A 127 1.50 -0.41 -2.40
CA LEU A 127 0.16 -0.77 -2.82
C LEU A 127 -0.44 -1.73 -1.80
N SER A 128 -1.63 -1.43 -1.25
CA SER A 128 -2.27 -2.27 -0.23
C SER A 128 -2.41 -3.72 -0.70
N ARG A 129 -2.02 -4.67 0.14
CA ARG A 129 -2.09 -6.12 -0.15
C ARG A 129 -3.10 -6.87 0.74
N PHE A 130 -3.91 -6.17 1.53
CA PHE A 130 -4.85 -6.84 2.46
C PHE A 130 -6.25 -7.08 1.87
N ASP A 131 -6.65 -6.29 0.88
CA ASP A 131 -7.89 -6.46 0.13
C ASP A 131 -7.80 -7.58 -0.91
N ASN A 132 -8.87 -8.36 -1.06
CA ASN A 132 -8.97 -9.48 -2.00
C ASN A 132 -10.41 -9.70 -2.51
N GLN A 133 -11.23 -8.66 -2.47
CA GLN A 133 -12.61 -8.68 -2.96
C GLN A 133 -12.61 -8.90 -4.47
N ALA A 134 -13.52 -9.73 -4.97
CA ALA A 134 -13.59 -10.11 -6.38
C ALA A 134 -13.72 -8.92 -7.35
N SER A 135 -14.37 -7.82 -6.93
CA SER A 135 -14.53 -6.61 -7.74
C SER A 135 -13.22 -5.90 -8.07
N LEU A 136 -12.16 -6.13 -7.29
CA LEU A 136 -10.84 -5.54 -7.50
C LEU A 136 -9.97 -6.32 -8.51
N TYR A 137 -10.41 -7.52 -8.91
CA TYR A 137 -9.72 -8.34 -9.90
C TYR A 137 -10.20 -8.01 -11.31
N ASP A 138 -9.31 -8.18 -12.27
CA ASP A 138 -9.69 -8.28 -13.67
C ASP A 138 -10.74 -9.39 -13.88
N PRO A 139 -11.90 -9.09 -14.49
CA PRO A 139 -12.97 -10.06 -14.68
C PRO A 139 -12.59 -11.23 -15.61
N GLU A 140 -11.58 -11.06 -16.47
CA GLU A 140 -11.05 -12.15 -17.31
C GLU A 140 -10.08 -13.06 -16.55
N GLY A 141 -9.73 -12.74 -15.30
CA GLY A 141 -8.87 -13.56 -14.45
C GLY A 141 -7.40 -13.55 -14.86
N ARG A 142 -6.93 -12.51 -15.56
CA ARG A 142 -5.52 -12.41 -15.98
C ARG A 142 -4.61 -12.15 -14.77
N PRO A 143 -3.48 -12.86 -14.63
CA PRO A 143 -2.59 -12.70 -13.49
C PRO A 143 -2.03 -11.28 -13.35
N GLY A 144 -1.96 -10.77 -12.13
CA GLY A 144 -1.35 -9.47 -11.81
C GLY A 144 -2.19 -8.25 -12.20
N LEU A 145 -3.35 -8.43 -12.87
CA LEU A 145 -4.29 -7.35 -13.11
C LEU A 145 -5.23 -7.20 -11.91
N PHE A 146 -4.88 -6.26 -11.03
CA PHE A 146 -5.57 -6.04 -9.77
C PHE A 146 -5.55 -4.55 -9.39
N PHE A 147 -6.66 -4.05 -8.87
CA PHE A 147 -6.76 -2.69 -8.36
C PHE A 147 -6.55 -2.66 -6.85
N ASN A 148 -5.35 -2.30 -6.41
CA ASN A 148 -5.08 -2.02 -4.99
C ASN A 148 -5.81 -0.73 -4.55
N PRO A 149 -6.73 -0.76 -3.56
CA PRO A 149 -7.49 0.44 -3.16
C PRO A 149 -6.67 1.45 -2.36
N GLY A 150 -5.83 0.97 -1.43
CA GLY A 150 -4.93 1.80 -0.62
C GLY A 150 -3.58 1.98 -1.30
N ILE A 151 -3.11 3.22 -1.40
CA ILE A 151 -1.88 3.58 -2.13
C ILE A 151 -1.02 4.55 -1.32
N GLY A 152 0.30 4.38 -1.40
CA GLY A 152 1.30 5.31 -0.87
C GLY A 152 1.59 5.13 0.62
N MET A 153 2.44 5.99 1.18
CA MET A 153 2.93 5.86 2.57
C MET A 153 1.84 5.94 3.63
N TRP A 154 0.70 6.55 3.30
CA TRP A 154 -0.46 6.68 4.18
C TRP A 154 -1.65 5.83 3.73
N GLN A 155 -1.45 4.88 2.80
CA GLN A 155 -2.50 4.00 2.27
C GLN A 155 -3.80 4.76 1.97
N LEU A 156 -3.72 5.79 1.12
CA LEU A 156 -4.87 6.61 0.76
C LEU A 156 -5.92 5.76 0.05
N ASP A 157 -6.90 5.28 0.82
CA ASP A 157 -7.90 4.32 0.38
C ASP A 157 -9.01 4.98 -0.44
N SER A 158 -9.44 4.33 -1.52
CA SER A 158 -10.51 4.82 -2.40
C SER A 158 -11.86 5.06 -1.70
N ALA A 159 -12.14 4.41 -0.58
CA ALA A 159 -13.35 4.63 0.21
C ALA A 159 -13.27 5.84 1.16
N GLY A 160 -12.10 6.48 1.26
CA GLY A 160 -11.83 7.53 2.24
C GLY A 160 -10.87 8.58 1.69
N LEU A 161 -9.69 8.71 2.32
CA LEU A 161 -8.74 9.79 2.01
C LEU A 161 -8.20 9.75 0.58
N GLY A 162 -8.22 8.59 -0.07
CA GLY A 162 -7.84 8.41 -1.47
C GLY A 162 -8.96 8.54 -2.48
N ALA A 163 -10.21 8.84 -2.06
CA ALA A 163 -11.37 8.89 -2.95
C ALA A 163 -11.17 9.82 -4.15
N ASP A 164 -10.45 10.93 -3.98
CA ASP A 164 -10.16 11.92 -5.03
C ASP A 164 -8.67 11.94 -5.46
N ASN A 165 -7.98 10.82 -5.29
CA ASN A 165 -6.58 10.66 -5.67
C ASN A 165 -6.42 9.59 -6.75
N THR A 166 -5.39 9.74 -7.56
CA THR A 166 -4.86 8.64 -8.39
C THR A 166 -3.71 7.97 -7.66
N ALA A 167 -3.30 6.78 -8.11
CA ALA A 167 -2.04 6.21 -7.65
C ALA A 167 -0.84 7.16 -7.91
N PHE A 168 -0.87 8.01 -8.95
CA PHE A 168 0.16 9.04 -9.15
C PHE A 168 0.25 9.97 -7.94
N SER A 169 -0.86 10.62 -7.57
CA SER A 169 -0.86 11.63 -6.51
C SER A 169 -0.68 11.03 -5.11
N ALA A 170 -1.09 9.78 -4.90
CA ALA A 170 -0.88 9.06 -3.66
C ALA A 170 0.57 8.55 -3.48
N ILE A 171 1.26 8.19 -4.57
CA ILE A 171 2.68 7.75 -4.54
C ILE A 171 3.63 8.94 -4.45
N ASP A 172 3.28 10.08 -5.05
CA ASP A 172 4.07 11.30 -4.95
C ASP A 172 4.15 11.80 -3.49
N ALA A 173 5.31 11.60 -2.86
CA ALA A 173 5.52 11.98 -1.46
C ALA A 173 5.24 13.47 -1.18
N VAL A 174 5.45 14.36 -2.16
CA VAL A 174 5.16 15.80 -1.99
C VAL A 174 3.65 16.04 -1.97
N THR A 175 2.94 15.54 -2.98
CA THR A 175 1.49 15.71 -3.09
C THR A 175 0.77 15.05 -1.92
N ALA A 176 1.19 13.83 -1.55
CA ALA A 176 0.62 13.11 -0.44
C ALA A 176 0.93 13.79 0.91
N ALA A 177 2.16 14.28 1.15
CA ALA A 177 2.49 15.00 2.38
C ALA A 177 1.71 16.32 2.51
N ASP A 178 1.59 17.11 1.44
CA ASP A 178 0.84 18.37 1.43
C ASP A 178 -0.67 18.14 1.73
N LYS A 179 -1.21 16.96 1.39
CA LYS A 179 -2.56 16.53 1.80
C LYS A 179 -2.61 16.05 3.24
N MET A 180 -1.65 15.23 3.66
CA MET A 180 -1.72 14.49 4.92
C MET A 180 -1.35 15.31 6.15
N ALA A 181 -0.34 16.18 6.05
CA ALA A 181 0.07 17.02 7.18
C ALA A 181 -1.08 17.91 7.70
N PRO A 182 -1.77 18.74 6.87
CA PRO A 182 -2.89 19.53 7.37
C PRO A 182 -4.06 18.65 7.84
N TYR A 183 -4.31 17.52 7.18
CA TYR A 183 -5.38 16.61 7.59
C TYR A 183 -5.19 16.08 9.02
N ILE A 184 -4.02 15.52 9.31
CA ILE A 184 -3.69 14.93 10.61
C ILE A 184 -3.61 16.02 11.69
N VAL A 185 -2.91 17.13 11.41
CA VAL A 185 -2.76 18.24 12.35
C VAL A 185 -4.12 18.85 12.71
N ASN A 186 -5.03 19.02 11.75
CA ASN A 186 -6.36 19.57 12.01
C ASN A 186 -7.21 18.63 12.88
N LYS A 187 -7.13 17.31 12.69
CA LYS A 187 -7.83 16.35 13.57
C LYS A 187 -7.25 16.35 14.98
N TYR A 188 -5.92 16.41 15.11
CA TYR A 188 -5.27 16.57 16.41
C TYR A 188 -5.77 17.84 17.12
N CYS A 189 -5.73 18.99 16.45
CA CYS A 189 -6.18 20.25 17.03
C CYS A 189 -7.69 20.28 17.32
N ALA A 190 -8.52 19.64 16.51
CA ALA A 190 -9.94 19.48 16.82
C ALA A 190 -10.14 18.71 18.14
N GLY A 191 -9.35 17.66 18.38
CA GLY A 191 -9.35 16.93 19.65
C GLY A 191 -8.92 17.80 20.83
N ILE A 192 -7.82 18.55 20.69
CA ILE A 192 -7.32 19.48 21.72
C ILE A 192 -8.37 20.55 22.06
N ASN A 193 -8.92 21.22 21.03
CA ASN A 193 -9.91 22.28 21.22
C ASN A 193 -11.25 21.73 21.78
N GLY A 194 -11.51 20.44 21.57
CA GLY A 194 -12.60 19.70 22.21
C GLY A 194 -12.33 19.27 23.65
N GLY A 195 -11.18 19.62 24.23
CA GLY A 195 -10.81 19.30 25.62
C GLY A 195 -10.13 17.95 25.81
N SER A 196 -9.71 17.27 24.73
CA SER A 196 -8.97 16.01 24.85
C SER A 196 -7.56 16.26 25.39
N ALA A 197 -7.08 15.33 26.22
CA ALA A 197 -5.66 15.28 26.54
C ALA A 197 -4.82 15.02 25.25
N PRO A 198 -3.56 15.48 25.17
CA PRO A 198 -2.76 15.35 23.95
C PRO A 198 -2.66 13.94 23.36
N ALA A 199 -2.45 12.90 24.19
CA ALA A 199 -2.40 11.51 23.71
C ALA A 199 -3.73 11.05 23.09
N ALA A 200 -4.87 11.41 23.69
CA ALA A 200 -6.19 11.07 23.15
C ALA A 200 -6.50 11.84 21.85
N ALA A 201 -6.05 13.09 21.74
CA ALA A 201 -6.15 13.87 20.51
C ALA A 201 -5.32 13.25 19.37
N ARG A 202 -4.13 12.72 19.67
CA ARG A 202 -3.30 11.99 18.69
C ARG A 202 -3.95 10.70 18.22
N ALA A 203 -4.42 9.86 19.14
CA ALA A 203 -5.16 8.65 18.80
C ALA A 203 -6.38 8.95 17.90
N THR A 204 -7.09 10.05 18.16
CA THR A 204 -8.21 10.50 17.32
C THR A 204 -7.75 10.94 15.92
N ALA A 205 -6.60 11.61 15.82
CA ALA A 205 -6.04 12.06 14.55
C ALA A 205 -5.72 10.87 13.64
N TRP A 206 -5.28 9.75 14.21
CA TRP A 206 -4.87 8.55 13.48
C TRP A 206 -5.96 7.48 13.32
N ARG A 207 -7.19 7.71 13.78
CA ARG A 207 -8.25 6.69 13.80
C ARG A 207 -8.62 6.07 12.44
N ASP A 208 -8.21 6.68 11.34
CA ASP A 208 -8.54 6.21 9.99
C ASP A 208 -7.54 5.15 9.49
N TRP A 209 -6.43 4.94 10.21
CA TRP A 209 -5.46 3.89 9.97
C TRP A 209 -5.64 2.79 11.01
N HIS A 210 -6.16 1.63 10.60
CA HIS A 210 -6.36 0.51 11.53
C HIS A 210 -5.05 -0.01 12.12
N ALA A 211 -3.92 0.18 11.43
CA ALA A 211 -2.60 -0.13 12.00
C ALA A 211 -2.21 0.81 13.16
N CYS A 212 -2.91 1.92 13.38
CA CYS A 212 -2.72 2.78 14.55
C CYS A 212 -3.55 2.35 15.76
N ASP A 213 -4.43 1.36 15.61
CA ASP A 213 -5.16 0.78 16.72
C ASP A 213 -4.17 0.22 17.78
N GLU A 214 -4.64 0.05 19.01
CA GLU A 214 -3.86 -0.53 20.13
C GLU A 214 -2.57 0.24 20.52
N GLY A 215 -2.35 1.43 19.96
CA GLY A 215 -1.29 2.36 20.39
C GLY A 215 -0.02 2.35 19.54
N ALA A 216 0.05 1.56 18.47
CA ALA A 216 1.26 1.45 17.64
C ALA A 216 1.77 2.81 17.11
N CYS A 217 0.84 3.72 16.77
CA CYS A 217 1.20 5.05 16.28
C CYS A 217 1.65 6.03 17.37
N GLU A 218 1.27 5.81 18.64
CA GLU A 218 1.76 6.64 19.74
C GLU A 218 3.25 6.36 20.02
N ASP A 219 3.65 5.10 19.94
CA ASP A 219 5.04 4.68 20.08
C ASP A 219 5.91 5.23 18.92
N THR A 220 5.43 5.13 17.68
CA THR A 220 6.15 5.67 16.52
C THR A 220 6.21 7.20 16.54
N TYR A 221 5.15 7.89 16.98
CA TYR A 221 5.17 9.33 17.18
C TYR A 221 6.27 9.77 18.15
N THR A 222 6.34 9.12 19.33
CA THR A 222 7.32 9.48 20.35
C THR A 222 8.74 9.28 19.84
N ARG A 223 8.98 8.19 19.09
CA ARG A 223 10.28 7.91 18.44
C ARG A 223 10.59 8.92 17.34
N ALA A 224 9.63 9.22 16.47
CA ALA A 224 9.82 10.18 15.38
C ALA A 224 10.10 11.59 15.89
N LEU A 225 9.46 11.99 17.00
CA LEU A 225 9.71 13.26 17.67
C LEU A 225 11.13 13.34 18.26
N ALA A 226 11.68 12.21 18.73
CA ALA A 226 13.07 12.12 19.18
C ALA A 226 14.09 12.14 18.02
N GLY A 227 13.63 11.84 16.79
CA GLY A 227 14.41 11.95 15.57
C GLY A 227 14.18 10.79 14.61
N VAL A 228 14.31 11.10 13.31
CA VAL A 228 14.21 10.12 12.22
C VAL A 228 15.49 10.19 11.41
N THR A 229 16.06 9.02 11.08
CA THR A 229 17.28 8.94 10.27
C THR A 229 16.91 9.06 8.78
N PRO A 230 17.33 10.12 8.07
CA PRO A 230 17.13 10.20 6.63
C PRO A 230 18.02 9.19 5.94
N VAL A 231 17.46 8.44 4.98
CA VAL A 231 18.23 7.50 4.16
C VAL A 231 18.19 7.89 2.70
N ALA A 232 19.33 7.77 2.03
CA ALA A 232 19.40 7.86 0.59
C ALA A 232 18.76 6.63 -0.08
N GLY A 233 18.40 6.75 -1.36
CA GLY A 233 17.90 5.62 -2.15
C GLY A 233 16.40 5.37 -2.09
N VAL A 234 15.65 6.11 -1.26
CA VAL A 234 14.18 6.19 -1.32
C VAL A 234 13.79 7.59 -1.76
N GLY A 235 13.46 7.73 -3.03
CA GLY A 235 13.09 9.00 -3.66
C GLY A 235 11.60 9.30 -3.57
N ARG A 236 11.22 10.48 -4.06
CA ARG A 236 9.85 11.02 -4.07
C ARG A 236 8.75 10.05 -4.50
N TYR A 237 9.03 9.17 -5.46
CA TYR A 237 8.07 8.23 -6.04
C TYR A 237 8.29 6.77 -5.64
N GLY A 238 9.22 6.50 -4.71
CA GLY A 238 9.44 5.14 -4.19
C GLY A 238 9.86 4.10 -5.22
N GLY A 239 10.47 4.53 -6.34
CA GLY A 239 10.85 3.68 -7.47
C GLY A 239 9.95 3.79 -8.70
N ALA A 240 8.75 4.37 -8.58
CA ALA A 240 7.92 4.69 -9.72
C ALA A 240 8.51 5.83 -10.55
N VAL A 241 8.19 5.86 -11.85
CA VAL A 241 8.81 6.77 -12.82
C VAL A 241 7.75 7.65 -13.48
N PRO A 242 7.79 8.98 -13.28
CA PRO A 242 6.96 9.90 -14.06
C PRO A 242 7.28 9.79 -15.55
N THR A 243 6.26 9.69 -16.38
CA THR A 243 6.39 9.50 -17.82
C THR A 243 5.19 10.13 -18.55
N THR A 244 5.14 9.96 -19.87
CA THR A 244 3.98 10.24 -20.70
C THR A 244 3.44 8.92 -21.24
N CYS A 245 2.16 8.65 -21.04
CA CYS A 245 1.51 7.46 -21.60
C CYS A 245 0.46 7.84 -22.64
N THR A 246 0.26 6.95 -23.63
CA THR A 246 -0.77 7.10 -24.66
C THR A 246 -1.98 6.26 -24.28
N TYR A 247 -3.14 6.88 -24.20
CA TYR A 247 -4.42 6.24 -23.89
C TYR A 247 -5.51 6.80 -24.79
N LYS A 248 -6.26 5.93 -25.47
CA LYS A 248 -7.34 6.31 -26.40
C LYS A 248 -6.93 7.39 -27.42
N GLY A 249 -5.71 7.25 -27.96
CA GLY A 249 -5.15 8.16 -28.98
C GLY A 249 -4.63 9.50 -28.47
N ALA A 250 -4.70 9.78 -27.16
CA ALA A 250 -4.19 11.00 -26.54
C ALA A 250 -3.03 10.72 -25.57
N GLN A 251 -2.19 11.73 -25.32
CA GLN A 251 -1.07 11.65 -24.38
C GLN A 251 -1.44 12.26 -23.02
N TYR A 252 -1.03 11.59 -21.95
CA TYR A 252 -1.27 12.01 -20.57
C TYR A 252 0.04 11.99 -19.76
N PRO A 253 0.22 12.89 -18.78
CA PRO A 253 1.19 12.70 -17.72
C PRO A 253 0.78 11.48 -16.89
N CYS A 254 1.68 10.51 -16.75
CA CYS A 254 1.40 9.25 -16.07
C CYS A 254 2.55 8.88 -15.14
N LEU A 255 2.28 8.02 -14.16
CA LEU A 255 3.29 7.40 -13.33
C LEU A 255 3.39 5.93 -13.73
N PHE A 256 4.57 5.49 -14.17
CA PHE A 256 4.84 4.08 -14.37
C PHE A 256 5.24 3.43 -13.05
N VAL A 257 4.42 2.49 -12.59
CA VAL A 257 4.54 1.76 -11.33
C VAL A 257 5.00 0.34 -11.64
N ASP A 258 6.20 -0.01 -11.18
CA ASP A 258 6.76 -1.36 -11.27
C ASP A 258 7.12 -1.85 -9.86
N PRO A 259 6.34 -2.78 -9.28
CA PRO A 259 6.65 -3.33 -7.95
C PRO A 259 8.07 -3.88 -7.80
N ALA A 260 8.69 -4.38 -8.88
CA ALA A 260 10.07 -4.87 -8.84
C ALA A 260 11.12 -3.76 -8.63
N LYS A 261 10.72 -2.48 -8.74
CA LYS A 261 11.58 -1.30 -8.53
C LYS A 261 11.31 -0.60 -7.20
N ALA A 262 10.51 -1.19 -6.30
CA ALA A 262 10.17 -0.60 -5.03
C ALA A 262 11.40 -0.22 -4.20
N GLN A 263 11.40 1.01 -3.70
CA GLN A 263 12.40 1.57 -2.80
C GLN A 263 11.85 1.65 -1.38
N GLY A 264 12.69 1.36 -0.37
CA GLY A 264 12.25 1.25 1.03
C GLY A 264 11.64 -0.11 1.32
N ALA A 265 10.76 -0.17 2.31
CA ALA A 265 10.06 -1.39 2.70
C ALA A 265 9.27 -1.97 1.51
N ASN A 266 9.57 -3.23 1.16
CA ASN A 266 9.09 -3.85 -0.08
C ASN A 266 8.32 -5.17 0.13
N TRP A 267 7.91 -5.49 1.36
CA TRP A 267 7.10 -6.68 1.67
C TRP A 267 5.88 -6.78 0.74
N TRP A 268 5.25 -5.63 0.45
CA TRP A 268 4.06 -5.51 -0.39
C TRP A 268 4.34 -5.78 -1.88
N ALA A 269 5.61 -5.77 -2.31
CA ALA A 269 6.01 -6.10 -3.67
C ALA A 269 6.41 -7.57 -3.82
N GLN A 270 6.51 -8.31 -2.72
CA GLN A 270 6.91 -9.72 -2.73
C GLN A 270 5.70 -10.67 -2.82
N PRO A 271 5.89 -11.85 -3.42
CA PRO A 271 4.96 -12.96 -3.25
C PRO A 271 4.79 -13.31 -1.77
N GLY A 272 3.56 -13.57 -1.32
CA GLY A 272 3.25 -13.90 0.08
C GLY A 272 3.26 -12.70 1.05
N GLY A 273 3.57 -11.49 0.59
CA GLY A 273 3.49 -10.29 1.43
C GLY A 273 2.08 -9.91 1.87
N GLY A 274 1.04 -10.44 1.22
CA GLY A 274 -0.35 -10.22 1.63
C GLY A 274 -1.31 -11.11 0.85
N ARG A 275 -2.60 -10.77 0.95
CA ARG A 275 -3.74 -11.53 0.39
C ARG A 275 -4.01 -11.21 -1.07
N ALA A 276 -3.80 -9.96 -1.49
CA ALA A 276 -3.90 -9.53 -2.88
C ALA A 276 -2.75 -10.12 -3.73
N PRO A 277 -2.88 -10.26 -5.06
CA PRO A 277 -1.72 -10.55 -5.91
C PRO A 277 -0.71 -9.40 -5.94
N VAL A 278 0.54 -9.68 -6.31
CA VAL A 278 1.48 -8.62 -6.71
C VAL A 278 1.00 -8.11 -8.07
N PRO A 279 0.72 -6.80 -8.23
CA PRO A 279 0.25 -6.29 -9.50
C PRO A 279 1.36 -6.34 -10.56
N ALA A 280 0.98 -6.59 -11.81
CA ALA A 280 1.89 -6.39 -12.95
C ALA A 280 2.19 -4.89 -13.12
N PRO A 281 3.32 -4.49 -13.74
CA PRO A 281 3.64 -3.08 -13.92
C PRO A 281 2.58 -2.33 -14.73
N PHE A 282 2.23 -1.12 -14.30
CA PHE A 282 1.14 -0.33 -14.89
C PHE A 282 1.44 1.17 -14.93
N HIS A 283 0.69 1.90 -15.75
CA HIS A 283 0.65 3.35 -15.76
C HIS A 283 -0.56 3.84 -14.98
N ALA A 284 -0.39 4.83 -14.12
CA ALA A 284 -1.48 5.49 -13.42
C ALA A 284 -1.59 6.97 -13.83
N PHE A 285 -2.80 7.44 -14.10
CA PHE A 285 -3.05 8.83 -14.51
C PHE A 285 -4.50 9.24 -14.26
N THR A 286 -4.75 10.54 -14.37
CA THR A 286 -6.09 11.14 -14.32
C THR A 286 -6.66 11.22 -15.74
N TYR A 287 -7.91 10.81 -15.90
CA TYR A 287 -8.65 10.91 -17.15
C TYR A 287 -9.99 11.63 -16.93
N GLU A 288 -10.33 12.55 -17.83
CA GLU A 288 -11.57 13.32 -17.78
C GLU A 288 -12.47 12.89 -18.94
N SER A 289 -13.73 12.58 -18.64
CA SER A 289 -14.72 12.23 -19.67
C SER A 289 -16.12 12.63 -19.24
N GLY A 290 -16.83 13.37 -20.10
CA GLY A 290 -18.20 13.82 -19.80
C GLY A 290 -18.33 14.68 -18.55
N GLY A 291 -17.28 15.44 -18.19
CA GLY A 291 -17.23 16.24 -16.97
C GLY A 291 -17.02 15.44 -15.68
N THR A 292 -16.62 14.18 -15.79
CA THR A 292 -16.27 13.29 -14.67
C THR A 292 -14.80 12.94 -14.68
N THR A 293 -14.18 13.01 -13.51
CA THR A 293 -12.77 12.66 -13.27
C THR A 293 -12.63 11.19 -12.87
N PHE A 294 -11.64 10.51 -13.46
CA PHE A 294 -11.31 9.13 -13.18
C PHE A 294 -9.83 8.96 -12.84
N GLU A 295 -9.53 8.05 -11.91
CA GLU A 295 -8.24 7.36 -11.89
C GLU A 295 -8.29 6.27 -12.97
N VAL A 296 -7.25 6.19 -13.80
CA VAL A 296 -7.04 5.08 -14.72
C VAL A 296 -5.73 4.39 -14.36
N ARG A 297 -5.78 3.06 -14.27
CA ARG A 297 -4.60 2.20 -14.30
C ARG A 297 -4.57 1.42 -15.60
N TYR A 298 -3.42 1.41 -16.25
CA TYR A 298 -3.27 0.96 -17.62
C TYR A 298 -2.05 0.05 -17.78
N TRP A 299 -2.30 -1.20 -18.14
CA TRP A 299 -1.29 -2.23 -18.36
C TRP A 299 -1.07 -2.42 -19.85
N LEU A 300 0.21 -2.36 -20.26
CA LEU A 300 0.61 -2.68 -21.62
C LEU A 300 0.89 -4.19 -21.76
N PRO A 301 0.69 -4.80 -22.95
CA PRO A 301 0.93 -6.21 -23.21
C PRO A 301 2.29 -6.71 -22.72
N GLU A 302 3.34 -5.94 -22.96
CA GLU A 302 4.72 -6.27 -22.58
C GLU A 302 4.94 -6.35 -21.06
N HIS A 303 4.05 -5.75 -20.26
CA HIS A 303 4.17 -5.73 -18.80
C HIS A 303 3.23 -6.72 -18.11
N SER A 304 2.00 -6.88 -18.63
CA SER A 304 1.00 -7.77 -18.03
C SER A 304 1.00 -9.17 -18.62
N GLY A 305 1.59 -9.37 -19.81
CA GLY A 305 1.45 -10.60 -20.58
C GLY A 305 0.06 -10.78 -21.23
N ALA A 306 -0.81 -9.78 -21.13
CA ALA A 306 -2.10 -9.78 -21.84
C ALA A 306 -1.88 -9.58 -23.36
N PRO A 307 -2.74 -10.14 -24.23
CA PRO A 307 -2.59 -10.01 -25.68
C PRO A 307 -2.84 -8.59 -26.19
N THR A 308 -3.62 -7.80 -25.46
CA THR A 308 -3.93 -6.40 -25.73
C THR A 308 -3.75 -5.59 -24.46
N PRO A 309 -3.55 -4.26 -24.56
CA PRO A 309 -3.54 -3.41 -23.39
C PRO A 309 -4.85 -3.55 -22.58
N VAL A 310 -4.75 -3.41 -21.26
CA VAL A 310 -5.89 -3.50 -20.35
C VAL A 310 -5.93 -2.25 -19.49
N SER A 311 -7.10 -1.66 -19.31
CA SER A 311 -7.30 -0.58 -18.35
C SER A 311 -8.36 -0.94 -17.32
N VAL A 312 -8.22 -0.31 -16.16
CA VAL A 312 -9.30 -0.20 -15.18
C VAL A 312 -9.44 1.26 -14.81
N SER A 313 -10.68 1.72 -14.66
CA SER A 313 -10.98 3.07 -14.21
C SER A 313 -11.86 3.08 -12.98
N ARG A 314 -11.56 4.03 -12.08
CA ARG A 314 -12.35 4.36 -10.89
C ARG A 314 -12.75 5.82 -10.96
N GLN A 315 -14.03 6.12 -10.78
CA GLN A 315 -14.50 7.49 -10.68
C GLN A 315 -14.03 8.12 -9.35
N PHE A 316 -13.65 9.39 -9.37
CA PHE A 316 -13.32 10.10 -8.13
C PHE A 316 -14.56 10.20 -7.21
N GLY A 317 -14.33 10.10 -5.91
CA GLY A 317 -15.38 10.06 -4.90
C GLY A 317 -16.05 8.68 -4.70
N THR A 318 -15.65 7.64 -5.44
CA THR A 318 -16.23 6.29 -5.31
C THR A 318 -15.26 5.25 -4.73
N ASP A 319 -15.80 4.25 -4.03
CA ASP A 319 -15.05 3.11 -3.51
C ASP A 319 -14.79 2.08 -4.63
N ALA A 320 -13.51 1.77 -4.88
CA ALA A 320 -13.09 0.77 -5.86
C ALA A 320 -13.68 -0.63 -5.58
N ARG A 321 -14.03 -0.93 -4.33
CA ARG A 321 -14.65 -2.22 -3.99
C ARG A 321 -16.08 -2.32 -4.50
N ALA A 322 -16.76 -1.19 -4.65
CA ALA A 322 -18.13 -1.12 -5.12
C ALA A 322 -18.20 -0.91 -6.63
N GLU A 323 -17.26 -0.17 -7.22
CA GLU A 323 -17.34 0.23 -8.62
C GLU A 323 -15.97 0.40 -9.27
N LEU A 324 -15.70 -0.47 -10.24
CA LEU A 324 -14.60 -0.36 -11.19
C LEU A 324 -15.11 -0.71 -12.58
N ARG A 325 -14.51 -0.10 -13.60
CA ARG A 325 -14.77 -0.43 -15.00
C ARG A 325 -13.49 -0.96 -15.64
N TRP A 326 -13.51 -2.22 -16.05
CA TRP A 326 -12.41 -2.88 -16.75
C TRP A 326 -12.63 -2.86 -18.27
N GLU A 327 -11.57 -2.61 -19.03
CA GLU A 327 -11.62 -2.57 -20.50
C GLU A 327 -10.38 -3.22 -21.12
N ASN A 328 -10.57 -3.94 -22.22
CA ASN A 328 -9.49 -4.16 -23.18
C ASN A 328 -9.34 -2.87 -23.99
N ALA A 329 -8.20 -2.22 -23.86
CA ALA A 329 -7.92 -0.99 -24.56
C ALA A 329 -7.44 -1.33 -25.98
N ILE A 330 -8.16 -0.79 -26.97
CA ILE A 330 -7.87 -0.90 -28.40
C ILE A 330 -7.08 0.34 -28.83
#